data_AF-F2IUS4-F1
#
_entry.id   AF-F2IUS4-F1
#
_cell.length_a   1.000
_cell.length_b   1.000
_cell.length_c   1.000
_cell.angle_alpha   90.00
_cell.angle_beta   90.00
_cell.angle_gamma   90.00
#
_symmetry.space_group_name_H-M   'P 1'
#
loop_
_entity.id
_entity.type
_entity.pdbx_description
1 polymer ?
#
loop_
_entity_poly.entity_id
_entity_poly.type
_entity_poly.pdbx_seq_one_letter_code
_entity_poly.pdbx_strand_id
1 'polypeptide(L)' 'MQVVHNLDRAESGAQKPLNFKVSPEFHREYKAYAAVHGISMVDLLREGFDLVKQRRG' A
#
# COMPACT_ATOMS: atom_id res chain seq x y z
N MET A 1 2.13 -38.52 17.00
CA MET A 1 1.35 -37.42 16.39
C MET A 1 2.08 -36.12 16.69
N GLN A 2 2.80 -35.56 15.73
CA GLN A 2 3.51 -34.30 15.91
C GLN A 2 2.71 -33.21 15.21
N VAL A 3 1.99 -32.42 16.00
CA VAL A 3 1.24 -31.27 15.50
C VAL A 3 2.26 -30.15 15.30
N VAL A 4 2.68 -29.95 14.05
CA VAL A 4 3.56 -28.84 13.71
C VAL A 4 2.73 -27.56 13.79
N HIS A 5 3.07 -26.71 14.77
CA HIS A 5 2.58 -25.34 14.81
C HIS A 5 3.19 -24.63 13.60
N ASN A 6 2.36 -24.31 12.60
CA ASN A 6 2.75 -23.46 11.49
C ASN A 6 2.99 -22.06 12.03
N LEU A 7 4.21 -21.84 12.52
CA LEU A 7 4.74 -20.54 12.91
C LEU A 7 4.48 -19.58 11.77
N ASP A 8 3.74 -18.52 12.10
CA ASP A 8 3.57 -17.28 11.35
C ASP A 8 4.93 -16.77 10.87
N ARG A 9 5.40 -17.33 9.75
CA ARG A 9 6.49 -16.77 8.98
C ARG A 9 5.83 -15.66 8.19
N ALA A 10 5.79 -14.46 8.77
CA ALA A 10 5.68 -13.25 7.97
C ALA A 10 6.84 -13.29 6.98
N GLU A 11 6.57 -13.80 5.79
CA GLU A 11 7.56 -13.88 4.72
C GLU A 11 8.09 -12.47 4.53
N SER A 12 9.41 -12.30 4.51
CA SER A 12 10.07 -10.98 4.57
C SER A 12 9.85 -10.11 3.31
N GLY A 13 8.84 -10.45 2.49
CA GLY A 13 8.30 -9.67 1.37
C GLY A 13 6.76 -9.65 1.33
N ALA A 14 6.07 -10.12 2.37
CA ALA A 14 4.62 -10.13 2.45
C ALA A 14 4.09 -8.71 2.70
N GLN A 15 3.75 -8.02 1.62
CA GLN A 15 3.07 -6.73 1.69
C GLN A 15 1.68 -6.94 2.31
N LYS A 16 1.45 -6.37 3.48
CA LYS A 16 0.13 -6.38 4.11
C LYS A 16 -0.82 -5.45 3.34
N PRO A 17 -2.03 -5.90 3.00
CA PRO A 17 -2.99 -5.05 2.28
C PRO A 17 -3.52 -3.96 3.21
N LEU A 18 -3.40 -2.69 2.81
CA LEU A 18 -4.22 -1.62 3.39
C LEU A 18 -5.58 -1.60 2.69
N ASN A 19 -6.61 -2.01 3.43
CA ASN A 19 -7.99 -2.01 2.95
C ASN A 19 -8.58 -0.61 3.12
N PHE A 20 -8.33 0.27 2.14
CA PHE A 20 -8.96 1.59 2.11
C PHE A 20 -10.34 1.51 1.45
N LYS A 21 -11.33 2.12 2.11
CA LYS A 21 -12.60 2.46 1.48
C LYS A 21 -12.51 3.91 1.03
N VAL A 22 -12.52 4.11 -0.28
CA VAL A 22 -12.47 5.43 -0.90
C VAL A 22 -13.68 5.60 -1.81
N SER A 23 -14.06 6.86 -2.06
CA SER A 23 -15.09 7.17 -3.05
C SER A 23 -14.65 6.73 -4.45
N PRO A 24 -15.58 6.34 -5.33
CA PRO A 24 -15.26 5.88 -6.68
C PRO A 24 -14.59 6.97 -7.54
N GLU A 25 -14.95 8.24 -7.30
CA GLU A 25 -14.33 9.40 -7.96
C GLU A 25 -12.84 9.51 -7.60
N PHE A 26 -12.53 9.53 -6.31
CA PHE A 26 -11.15 9.56 -5.83
C PHE A 26 -10.33 8.37 -6.36
N HIS A 27 -10.88 7.15 -6.35
CA HIS A 27 -10.17 5.99 -6.88
C HIS A 27 -9.81 6.15 -8.37
N ARG A 28 -10.71 6.72 -9.17
CA ARG A 28 -10.45 7.00 -10.60
C ARG A 28 -9.38 8.06 -10.77
N GLU A 29 -9.47 9.17 -10.06
CA GLU A 29 -8.46 10.25 -10.11
C GLU A 29 -7.10 9.74 -9.67
N TYR A 30 -7.05 9.01 -8.56
CA TYR A 30 -5.82 8.45 -8.01
C TYR A 30 -5.16 7.46 -8.98
N LYS A 31 -5.96 6.59 -9.62
CA LYS A 31 -5.48 5.67 -10.64
C LYS A 31 -5.02 6.40 -11.90
N ALA A 32 -5.76 7.40 -12.35
CA ALA A 32 -5.40 8.20 -13.53
C ALA A 32 -4.08 8.94 -13.32
N TYR A 33 -3.89 9.53 -12.13
CA TYR A 33 -2.65 10.19 -11.75
C TYR A 33 -1.47 9.21 -11.78
N ALA A 34 -1.61 8.05 -11.12
CA ALA A 34 -0.58 7.01 -11.15
C ALA A 34 -0.23 6.58 -12.60
N ALA A 35 -1.25 6.41 -13.45
CA ALA A 35 -1.07 6.02 -14.85
C ALA A 35 -0.35 7.09 -15.68
N VAL A 36 -0.70 8.37 -15.52
CA VAL A 36 -0.04 9.50 -16.22
C VAL A 36 1.43 9.60 -15.84
N HIS A 37 1.75 9.34 -14.58
CA HIS A 37 3.11 9.40 -14.05
C HIS A 37 3.89 8.08 -14.24
N GLY A 38 3.27 7.02 -14.78
CA GLY A 38 3.92 5.73 -15.02
C GLY A 38 4.29 4.98 -13.74
N ILE A 39 3.65 5.29 -12.61
CA ILE A 39 3.92 4.69 -11.30
C ILE A 39 2.78 3.79 -10.84
N SER A 40 3.05 2.91 -9.87
CA SER A 40 2.01 2.10 -9.25
C SER A 40 1.18 2.93 -8.26
N MET A 41 -0.07 2.52 -8.02
CA MET A 41 -0.90 3.13 -6.96
C MET A 41 -0.25 2.98 -5.56
N VAL A 42 0.57 1.95 -5.36
CA VAL A 42 1.29 1.74 -4.10
C VAL A 42 2.48 2.68 -3.98
N ASP A 43 3.19 2.97 -5.07
CA ASP A 43 4.26 3.96 -5.10
C ASP A 43 3.73 5.36 -4.83
N LEU A 44 2.65 5.75 -5.51
CA LEU A 44 1.97 7.02 -5.26
C LEU A 44 1.56 7.17 -3.78
N LEU A 45 1.13 6.07 -3.14
CA LEU A 45 0.75 6.06 -1.73
C LEU A 45 1.97 6.26 -0.83
N ARG A 46 3.06 5.57 -1.11
CA ARG A 46 4.32 5.65 -0.35
C ARG A 46 4.94 7.03 -0.47
N GLU A 47 5.03 7.58 -1.68
CA GLU A 47 5.55 8.93 -1.91
C GLU A 47 4.70 9.97 -1.19
N GLY A 48 3.38 9.91 -1.31
CA GLY A 48 2.48 10.81 -0.60
C GLY A 48 2.63 10.72 0.92
N PHE A 49 2.80 9.51 1.46
CA PHE A 49 3.01 9.30 2.89
C PHE A 49 4.35 9.87 3.38
N ASP A 50 5.43 9.66 2.61
CA ASP A 50 6.76 10.15 2.95
C ASP A 50 6.82 11.68 2.94
N LEU A 51 6.20 12.31 1.93
CA LEU A 51 6.06 13.77 1.86
C LEU A 51 5.30 14.35 3.07
N VAL A 52 4.22 13.71 3.50
CA VAL A 52 3.47 14.14 4.70
C VAL A 52 4.32 13.98 5.96
N LYS A 53 5.09 12.88 6.08
CA LYS A 53 5.99 12.65 7.20
C LYS A 53 7.08 13.71 7.27
N GLN A 54 7.69 14.06 6.14
CA GLN A 54 8.70 15.13 6.06
C GLN A 54 8.16 16.51 6.41
N ARG A 55 6.88 16.78 6.14
CA ARG A 55 6.26 18.09 6.47
C ARG A 55 5.72 18.19 7.90
N ARG A 56 5.51 17.06 8.58
CA ARG A 56 4.90 17.02 9.93
C ARG A 56 5.88 16.61 11.04
N GLY A 57 7.00 15.96 10.69
CA GLY A 57 8.13 15.72 11.59
C GLY A 57 9.09 16.90 11.59
#